data_AF-G0IUC2-F1
#
_entry.id   AF-G0IUC2-F1
#
_cell.length_a   1.000
_cell.length_b   1.000
_cell.length_c   1.000
_cell.angle_alpha   90.00
_cell.angle_beta   90.00
_cell.angle_gamma   90.00
#
_symmetry.space_group_name_H-M   'P 1'
#
loop_
_entity.id
_entity.type
_entity.pdbx_description
1 polymer ?
#
loop_
_entity_poly.entity_id
_entity_poly.type
_entity_poly.pdbx_seq_one_letter_code
_entity_poly.pdbx_strand_id
1 'polypeptide(L)'
;MVPVHLTPIDDFYVKTLSVIPLKRVLYCAPDTPVSKAAQIMRDEKSSCLFIGDNLDNIRGVITDITLRDNVLARELSAQSPVSEIMDDKLVAISKDAPVYEALLLMFRTKTRYLLVEEDGRYSGVTSRNKILTVQSLSPFVFIQSVKQALDEVELKTKWRQVPGIVDQLIQRGVRAEIINQIISTIADIITLRVIEQVIKKKGEPPAKFVFFVLGSEGRKEQTLKTDQDNAIIYEDKANEQREMVREYFLDFAKTVSDKLNEIGFDYCQGGFMASNPKWTHSLSHWKNNYASWFKESSMETVLSYGTFFDCRPIYGEFSLLDDLKAFMDEQLHFPLERFFYNMAQNSLQYDTQLTWLKNIKTFKVDKEEVFDIKRAMAPIVNAMRLYALANRVFETNTGKRLGILTERKVFKPKESVELFQAYYYLMGLRLEKQAGAIINENNKPLNYIKISQLTQVQLVTIREIFKVIRDLQLKIKIQFTKSF
;
A
#
# COMPACT_ATOMS: atom_id res chain seq x y z
N MET A 1 -31.57 22.73 -15.83
CA MET A 1 -31.45 21.34 -15.33
C MET A 1 -30.05 21.17 -14.82
N VAL A 2 -29.88 21.05 -13.52
CA VAL A 2 -28.58 20.71 -12.92
C VAL A 2 -28.33 19.23 -13.25
N PRO A 3 -27.18 18.86 -13.83
CA PRO A 3 -26.86 17.44 -14.01
C PRO A 3 -26.76 16.82 -12.62
N VAL A 4 -27.70 15.93 -12.31
CA VAL A 4 -27.64 15.11 -11.10
C VAL A 4 -26.47 14.15 -11.30
N HIS A 5 -25.34 14.46 -10.68
CA HIS A 5 -24.26 13.49 -10.53
C HIS A 5 -24.78 12.38 -9.61
N LEU A 6 -25.18 11.27 -10.23
CA LEU A 6 -25.51 10.03 -9.53
C LEU A 6 -24.34 9.67 -8.61
N THR A 7 -24.65 9.36 -7.35
CA THR A 7 -23.62 8.94 -6.40
C THR A 7 -23.04 7.58 -6.82
N PRO A 8 -21.84 7.19 -6.36
CA PRO A 8 -21.31 5.85 -6.61
C PRO A 8 -22.21 4.71 -6.10
N ILE A 9 -23.17 5.01 -5.22
CA ILE A 9 -24.20 4.08 -4.75
C ILE A 9 -25.30 3.92 -5.81
N ASP A 10 -25.66 4.98 -6.53
CA ASP A 10 -26.67 4.92 -7.59
C ASP A 10 -26.14 4.14 -8.81
N ASP A 11 -24.83 4.21 -9.07
CA ASP A 11 -24.15 3.50 -10.15
C ASP A 11 -24.25 1.96 -10.01
N PHE A 12 -24.43 1.45 -8.78
CA PHE A 12 -24.65 0.03 -8.49
C PHE A 12 -26.04 -0.45 -8.91
N TYR A 13 -27.05 0.42 -8.83
CA TYR A 13 -28.43 0.06 -9.20
C TYR A 13 -28.70 0.15 -10.70
N VAL A 14 -27.79 0.77 -11.47
CA VAL A 14 -27.99 1.04 -12.90
C VAL A 14 -27.11 0.15 -13.81
N LYS A 15 -25.94 -0.30 -13.34
CA LYS A 15 -25.06 -1.17 -14.15
C LYS A 15 -25.63 -2.57 -14.35
N THR A 16 -25.49 -3.08 -15.58
CA THR A 16 -25.90 -4.43 -15.96
C THR A 16 -24.71 -5.39 -15.99
N LEU A 17 -24.97 -6.69 -16.09
CA LEU A 17 -23.91 -7.70 -16.16
C LEU A 17 -23.06 -7.61 -17.44
N SER A 18 -23.51 -6.88 -18.47
CA SER A 18 -22.80 -6.72 -19.74
C SER A 18 -21.45 -6.01 -19.61
N VAL A 19 -21.27 -5.19 -18.56
CA VAL A 19 -19.99 -4.50 -18.28
C VAL A 19 -19.01 -5.35 -17.46
N ILE A 20 -19.43 -6.54 -17.02
CA ILE A 20 -18.61 -7.44 -16.21
C ILE A 20 -17.89 -8.43 -17.14
N PRO A 21 -16.54 -8.49 -17.13
CA PRO A 21 -15.83 -9.52 -17.88
C PRO A 21 -16.20 -10.92 -17.38
N LEU A 22 -16.90 -11.68 -18.22
CA LEU A 22 -17.35 -13.03 -17.92
C LEU A 22 -16.21 -14.02 -18.11
N LYS A 23 -16.19 -15.07 -17.27
CA LYS A 23 -15.32 -16.22 -17.53
C LYS A 23 -16.03 -17.16 -18.50
N ARG A 24 -15.25 -17.89 -19.30
CA ARG A 24 -15.76 -19.01 -20.10
C ARG A 24 -16.43 -20.04 -19.19
N VAL A 25 -17.55 -20.61 -19.66
CA VAL A 25 -18.18 -21.76 -19.01
C VAL A 25 -17.31 -22.99 -19.25
N LEU A 26 -16.67 -23.47 -18.19
CA LEU A 26 -15.97 -24.75 -18.19
C LEU A 26 -16.98 -25.83 -17.85
N TYR A 27 -17.03 -26.90 -18.65
CA TYR A 27 -17.95 -28.01 -18.42
C TYR A 27 -17.33 -29.37 -18.75
N CYS A 28 -17.89 -30.44 -18.19
CA CYS A 28 -17.57 -31.82 -18.53
C CYS A 28 -18.84 -32.70 -18.52
N ALA A 29 -18.72 -33.90 -19.10
CA ALA A 29 -19.84 -34.83 -19.21
C ALA A 29 -20.25 -35.42 -17.84
N PRO A 30 -21.53 -35.79 -17.63
CA PRO A 30 -22.03 -36.29 -16.34
C PRO A 30 -21.36 -37.56 -15.80
N ASP A 31 -20.78 -38.37 -16.68
CA ASP A 31 -20.06 -39.61 -16.40
C ASP A 31 -18.56 -39.39 -16.12
N THR A 32 -18.07 -38.15 -16.25
CA THR A 32 -16.67 -37.81 -15.98
C THR A 32 -16.30 -38.19 -14.54
N PRO A 33 -15.18 -38.91 -14.31
CA PRO A 33 -14.73 -39.22 -12.95
C PRO A 33 -14.44 -37.95 -12.14
N VAL A 34 -14.82 -37.97 -10.86
CA VAL A 34 -14.55 -36.87 -9.91
C VAL A 34 -13.09 -36.42 -9.92
N SER A 35 -12.14 -37.37 -9.94
CA SER A 35 -10.71 -37.09 -10.03
C SER A 35 -10.34 -36.28 -11.27
N LYS A 36 -10.93 -36.59 -12.43
CA LYS A 36 -10.67 -35.88 -13.68
C LYS A 36 -11.29 -34.49 -13.66
N ALA A 37 -12.48 -34.35 -13.11
CA ALA A 37 -13.13 -33.05 -12.92
C ALA A 37 -12.30 -32.12 -12.01
N ALA A 38 -11.77 -32.65 -10.90
CA ALA A 38 -10.89 -31.90 -10.01
C ALA A 38 -9.57 -31.49 -10.69
N GLN A 39 -9.01 -32.33 -11.58
CA GLN A 39 -7.85 -31.97 -12.40
C GLN A 39 -8.16 -30.81 -13.35
N ILE A 40 -9.31 -30.85 -14.04
CA ILE A 40 -9.75 -29.76 -14.92
C ILE A 40 -9.86 -28.46 -14.12
N MET A 41 -10.52 -28.50 -12.95
CA MET A 41 -10.65 -27.34 -12.05
C MET A 41 -9.28 -26.77 -11.64
N ARG A 42 -8.32 -27.63 -11.30
CA ARG A 42 -6.94 -27.22 -10.94
C ARG A 42 -6.21 -26.57 -12.11
N ASP A 43 -6.22 -27.23 -13.27
CA ASP A 43 -5.43 -26.82 -14.43
C ASP A 43 -5.96 -25.50 -15.01
N GLU A 44 -7.29 -25.31 -15.00
CA GLU A 44 -7.97 -24.07 -15.38
C GLU A 44 -8.05 -23.02 -14.27
N LYS A 45 -7.56 -23.33 -13.06
CA LYS A 45 -7.63 -22.47 -11.86
C LYS A 45 -9.06 -21.96 -11.60
N SER A 46 -10.03 -22.85 -11.69
CA SER A 46 -11.46 -22.58 -11.48
C SER A 46 -11.99 -23.30 -10.24
N SER A 47 -12.75 -22.59 -9.41
CA SER A 47 -13.42 -23.14 -8.22
C SER A 47 -14.82 -23.69 -8.53
N CYS A 48 -15.22 -23.71 -9.80
CA CYS A 48 -16.44 -24.38 -10.27
C CYS A 48 -16.23 -25.06 -11.62
N LEU A 49 -16.98 -26.14 -11.85
CA LEU A 49 -17.09 -26.82 -13.13
C LEU A 49 -18.56 -27.19 -13.37
N PHE A 50 -19.09 -26.82 -14.53
CA PHE A 50 -20.46 -27.16 -14.91
C PHE A 50 -20.54 -28.57 -15.48
N ILE A 51 -21.67 -29.24 -15.30
CA ILE A 51 -21.86 -30.63 -15.71
C ILE A 51 -22.94 -30.65 -16.79
N GLY A 52 -22.64 -31.21 -17.95
CA GLY A 52 -23.55 -31.24 -19.09
C GLY A 52 -22.92 -31.83 -20.33
N ASP A 53 -23.75 -32.24 -21.28
CA ASP A 53 -23.28 -32.85 -22.55
C ASP A 53 -22.67 -31.77 -23.47
N ASN A 54 -23.19 -30.55 -23.39
CA ASN A 54 -22.74 -29.38 -24.14
C ASN A 54 -23.22 -28.09 -23.43
N LEU A 55 -22.84 -26.93 -23.96
CA LEU A 55 -23.22 -25.62 -23.41
C LEU A 55 -24.73 -25.36 -23.42
N ASP A 56 -25.49 -25.99 -24.31
CA ASP A 56 -26.96 -25.81 -24.38
C ASP A 56 -27.71 -26.77 -23.43
N ASN A 57 -26.99 -27.71 -22.79
CA ASN A 57 -27.55 -28.75 -21.92
C ASN A 57 -26.67 -28.94 -20.68
N ILE A 58 -26.51 -27.86 -19.92
CA ILE A 58 -25.93 -27.89 -18.58
C ILE A 58 -27.00 -28.38 -17.60
N ARG A 59 -26.65 -29.37 -16.79
CA ARG A 59 -27.53 -30.07 -15.84
C ARG A 59 -27.18 -29.86 -14.38
N GLY A 60 -25.95 -29.42 -14.10
CA GLY A 60 -25.53 -29.15 -12.73
C GLY A 60 -24.19 -28.45 -12.64
N VAL A 61 -23.73 -28.27 -11.41
CA VAL A 61 -22.43 -27.66 -11.11
C VAL A 61 -21.77 -28.37 -9.95
N ILE A 62 -20.45 -28.52 -10.03
CA ILE A 62 -19.61 -28.90 -8.89
C ILE A 62 -18.73 -27.71 -8.49
N THR A 63 -18.44 -27.61 -7.20
CA THR A 63 -17.56 -26.60 -6.61
C THR A 63 -16.58 -27.25 -5.64
N ASP A 64 -15.62 -26.48 -5.14
CA ASP A 64 -14.73 -26.93 -4.06
C ASP A 64 -15.50 -27.44 -2.83
N ILE A 65 -16.67 -26.85 -2.55
CA ILE A 65 -17.57 -27.28 -1.46
C ILE A 65 -18.18 -28.63 -1.78
N THR A 66 -18.64 -28.83 -3.02
CA THR A 66 -19.21 -30.11 -3.48
C THR A 66 -18.19 -31.23 -3.39
N LEU A 67 -16.94 -30.99 -3.82
CA LEU A 67 -15.86 -31.98 -3.71
C LEU A 67 -15.54 -32.31 -2.25
N ARG A 68 -15.45 -31.29 -1.39
CA ARG A 68 -15.19 -31.50 0.04
C ARG A 68 -16.32 -32.26 0.73
N ASP A 69 -17.56 -31.85 0.55
CA ASP A 69 -18.70 -32.33 1.33
C ASP A 69 -19.27 -33.64 0.77
N ASN A 70 -19.30 -33.81 -0.56
CA ASN A 70 -19.93 -34.97 -1.20
C ASN A 70 -18.93 -36.06 -1.61
N VAL A 71 -17.63 -35.74 -1.70
CA VAL A 71 -16.59 -36.74 -2.01
C VAL A 71 -15.77 -37.06 -0.78
N LEU A 72 -15.02 -36.08 -0.27
CA LEU A 72 -14.06 -36.33 0.83
C LEU A 72 -14.76 -36.69 2.14
N ALA A 73 -15.76 -35.91 2.55
CA ALA A 73 -16.47 -36.15 3.81
C ALA A 73 -17.35 -37.41 3.80
N ARG A 74 -17.70 -37.91 2.62
CA ARG A 74 -18.50 -39.13 2.43
C ARG A 74 -17.67 -40.33 2.00
N GLU A 75 -16.35 -40.17 1.88
CA GLU A 75 -15.41 -41.19 1.40
C GLU A 75 -15.82 -41.78 0.03
N LEU A 76 -16.42 -40.97 -0.84
CA LEU A 76 -16.82 -41.41 -2.18
C LEU A 76 -15.58 -41.67 -3.04
N SER A 77 -15.64 -42.71 -3.88
CA SER A 77 -14.56 -43.03 -4.81
C SER A 77 -14.27 -41.87 -5.74
N ALA A 78 -12.98 -41.57 -5.95
CA ALA A 78 -12.55 -40.57 -6.92
C ALA A 78 -12.81 -41.00 -8.39
N GLN A 79 -13.24 -42.25 -8.60
CA GLN A 79 -13.71 -42.79 -9.88
C GLN A 79 -15.22 -42.69 -10.07
N SER A 80 -15.98 -42.33 -9.03
CA SER A 80 -17.42 -42.10 -9.17
C SER A 80 -17.68 -40.97 -10.18
N PRO A 81 -18.79 -41.04 -10.93
CA PRO A 81 -19.17 -40.00 -11.89
C PRO A 81 -19.59 -38.72 -11.17
N VAL A 82 -19.26 -37.56 -11.75
CA VAL A 82 -19.63 -36.24 -11.19
C VAL A 82 -21.14 -36.02 -11.05
N SER A 83 -21.95 -36.73 -11.83
CA SER A 83 -23.42 -36.72 -11.71
C SER A 83 -23.94 -37.19 -10.35
N GLU A 84 -23.19 -37.99 -9.60
CA GLU A 84 -23.58 -38.42 -8.24
C GLU A 84 -23.41 -37.32 -7.18
N ILE A 85 -22.59 -36.31 -7.47
CA ILE A 85 -22.24 -35.27 -6.49
C ILE A 85 -22.69 -33.87 -6.89
N MET A 86 -23.04 -33.65 -8.15
CA MET A 86 -23.37 -32.32 -8.68
C MET A 86 -24.56 -31.69 -7.96
N ASP A 87 -24.52 -30.36 -7.83
CA ASP A 87 -25.71 -29.58 -7.48
C ASP A 87 -26.51 -29.35 -8.76
N ASP A 88 -27.75 -29.85 -8.81
CA ASP A 88 -28.66 -29.74 -9.94
C ASP A 88 -29.40 -28.38 -9.99
N LYS A 89 -29.22 -27.53 -8.97
CA LYS A 89 -29.82 -26.20 -8.90
C LYS A 89 -28.99 -25.18 -9.65
N LEU A 90 -29.12 -25.22 -10.98
CA LEU A 90 -28.58 -24.18 -11.83
C LEU A 90 -29.34 -22.87 -11.65
N VAL A 91 -28.58 -21.79 -11.58
CA VAL A 91 -29.14 -20.44 -11.49
C VAL A 91 -28.50 -19.62 -12.60
N ALA A 92 -29.34 -19.20 -13.53
CA ALA A 92 -28.97 -18.37 -14.66
C ALA A 92 -29.54 -16.96 -14.52
N ILE A 93 -28.92 -16.01 -15.21
CA ILE A 93 -29.37 -14.62 -15.26
C ILE A 93 -29.02 -14.00 -16.61
N SER A 94 -29.87 -13.11 -17.11
CA SER A 94 -29.60 -12.36 -18.35
C SER A 94 -28.34 -11.49 -18.22
N LYS A 95 -27.55 -11.39 -19.29
CA LYS A 95 -26.41 -10.46 -19.41
C LYS A 95 -26.83 -9.00 -19.27
N ASP A 96 -28.07 -8.68 -19.61
CA ASP A 96 -28.61 -7.34 -19.48
C ASP A 96 -29.24 -7.07 -18.11
N ALA A 97 -29.27 -8.08 -17.22
CA ALA A 97 -29.80 -7.89 -15.88
C ALA A 97 -28.94 -6.93 -15.06
N PRO A 98 -29.56 -6.08 -14.23
CA PRO A 98 -28.84 -5.26 -13.27
C PRO A 98 -27.99 -6.06 -12.30
N VAL A 99 -26.82 -5.52 -11.95
CA VAL A 99 -25.86 -6.16 -11.05
C VAL A 99 -26.45 -6.46 -9.66
N TYR A 100 -27.30 -5.57 -9.14
CA TYR A 100 -27.94 -5.79 -7.84
C TYR A 100 -28.90 -6.99 -7.86
N GLU A 101 -29.59 -7.26 -8.97
CA GLU A 101 -30.47 -8.42 -9.12
C GLU A 101 -29.67 -9.72 -9.08
N ALA A 102 -28.51 -9.75 -9.74
CA ALA A 102 -27.59 -10.88 -9.69
C ALA A 102 -27.16 -11.20 -8.25
N LEU A 103 -26.86 -10.17 -7.44
CA LEU A 103 -26.51 -10.37 -6.03
C LEU A 103 -27.70 -10.84 -5.20
N LEU A 104 -28.88 -10.25 -5.37
CA LEU A 104 -30.09 -10.69 -4.68
C LEU A 104 -30.43 -12.15 -5.02
N LEU A 105 -30.27 -12.53 -6.28
CA LEU A 105 -30.46 -13.91 -6.76
C LEU A 105 -29.46 -14.86 -6.09
N MET A 106 -28.17 -14.50 -6.03
CA MET A 106 -27.14 -15.27 -5.31
C MET A 106 -27.42 -15.39 -3.81
N PHE A 107 -27.98 -14.35 -3.16
CA PHE A 107 -28.36 -14.40 -1.75
C PHE A 107 -29.54 -15.33 -1.52
N ARG A 108 -30.60 -15.22 -2.33
CA ARG A 108 -31.81 -16.05 -2.22
C ARG A 108 -31.53 -17.52 -2.48
N THR A 109 -30.77 -17.82 -3.51
CA THR A 109 -30.46 -19.21 -3.93
C THR A 109 -29.26 -19.80 -3.20
N LYS A 110 -28.51 -18.99 -2.46
CA LYS A 110 -27.21 -19.33 -1.84
C LYS A 110 -26.13 -19.76 -2.84
N THR A 111 -26.37 -19.66 -4.16
CA THR A 111 -25.35 -19.97 -5.16
C THR A 111 -24.22 -18.94 -5.12
N ARG A 112 -23.02 -19.40 -5.47
CA ARG A 112 -21.80 -18.56 -5.60
C ARG A 112 -21.52 -18.17 -7.04
N TYR A 113 -22.12 -18.88 -7.99
CA TYR A 113 -21.90 -18.75 -9.42
C TYR A 113 -23.23 -18.60 -10.13
N LEU A 114 -23.30 -17.69 -11.10
CA LEU A 114 -24.42 -17.55 -12.01
C LEU A 114 -23.94 -17.83 -13.42
N LEU A 115 -24.70 -18.67 -14.13
CA LEU A 115 -24.62 -18.72 -15.59
C LEU A 115 -25.21 -17.42 -16.13
N VAL A 116 -24.52 -16.83 -17.10
CA VAL A 116 -24.98 -15.61 -17.75
C VAL A 116 -25.49 -15.97 -19.14
N GLU A 117 -26.73 -15.60 -19.42
CA GLU A 117 -27.42 -15.87 -20.67
C GLU A 117 -27.42 -14.63 -21.57
N GLU A 118 -27.18 -14.83 -22.85
CA GLU A 118 -27.33 -13.83 -23.92
C GLU A 118 -27.96 -14.53 -25.12
N ASP A 119 -29.05 -13.98 -25.66
CA ASP A 119 -29.79 -14.54 -26.79
C ASP A 119 -30.16 -16.03 -26.65
N GLY A 120 -30.53 -16.44 -25.43
CA GLY A 120 -30.93 -17.82 -25.13
C GLY A 120 -29.79 -18.84 -25.04
N ARG A 121 -28.52 -18.38 -24.96
CA ARG A 121 -27.34 -19.24 -24.77
C ARG A 121 -26.50 -18.79 -23.58
N TYR A 122 -25.81 -19.72 -22.93
CA TYR A 122 -24.84 -19.37 -21.88
C TYR A 122 -23.59 -18.73 -22.48
N SER A 123 -23.47 -17.41 -22.31
CA SER A 123 -22.35 -16.60 -22.79
C SER A 123 -21.15 -16.60 -21.83
N GLY A 124 -21.37 -16.97 -20.56
CA GLY A 124 -20.30 -17.06 -19.57
C GLY A 124 -20.77 -17.39 -18.17
N VAL A 125 -19.83 -17.35 -17.23
CA VAL A 125 -20.10 -17.46 -15.79
C VAL A 125 -19.56 -16.24 -15.06
N THR A 126 -20.34 -15.77 -14.08
CA THR A 126 -19.89 -14.78 -13.10
C THR A 126 -19.98 -15.35 -11.69
N SER A 127 -19.10 -14.89 -10.79
CA SER A 127 -19.09 -15.30 -9.39
C SER A 127 -19.43 -14.12 -8.48
N ARG A 128 -19.88 -14.40 -7.27
CA ARG A 128 -20.17 -13.36 -6.27
C ARG A 128 -18.98 -12.41 -6.09
N ASN A 129 -17.77 -12.97 -5.99
CA ASN A 129 -16.55 -12.17 -5.87
C ASN A 129 -16.32 -11.33 -7.12
N LYS A 130 -16.59 -11.85 -8.33
CA LYS A 130 -16.43 -11.09 -9.58
C LYS A 130 -17.41 -9.93 -9.67
N ILE A 131 -18.68 -10.14 -9.29
CA ILE A 131 -19.69 -9.09 -9.25
C ILE A 131 -19.30 -7.99 -8.26
N LEU A 132 -18.89 -8.39 -7.04
CA LEU A 132 -18.39 -7.46 -6.04
C LEU A 132 -17.10 -6.75 -6.48
N THR A 133 -16.30 -7.36 -7.38
CA THR A 133 -15.09 -6.70 -7.89
C THR A 133 -15.36 -5.55 -8.86
N VAL A 134 -16.46 -5.59 -9.61
CA VAL A 134 -16.82 -4.50 -10.55
C VAL A 134 -17.30 -3.25 -9.83
N GLN A 135 -17.65 -3.36 -8.55
CA GLN A 135 -18.07 -2.20 -7.79
C GLN A 135 -16.96 -1.18 -7.55
N SER A 136 -15.66 -1.51 -7.58
CA SER A 136 -14.59 -0.54 -7.23
C SER A 136 -14.84 0.26 -5.93
N LEU A 137 -15.78 -0.17 -5.07
CA LEU A 137 -16.16 0.51 -3.83
C LEU A 137 -15.43 -0.07 -2.61
N SER A 138 -14.81 -1.25 -2.80
CA SER A 138 -14.02 -1.92 -1.78
C SER A 138 -12.53 -1.78 -2.13
N PRO A 139 -11.73 -1.13 -1.27
CA PRO A 139 -10.28 -1.07 -1.43
C PRO A 139 -9.62 -2.45 -1.59
N PHE A 140 -10.16 -3.48 -0.93
CA PHE A 140 -9.64 -4.85 -1.00
C PHE A 140 -9.82 -5.49 -2.38
N VAL A 141 -10.98 -5.26 -3.00
CA VAL A 141 -11.25 -5.66 -4.38
C VAL A 141 -10.26 -5.00 -5.33
N PHE A 142 -10.02 -3.69 -5.13
CA PHE A 142 -9.11 -2.95 -5.98
C PHE A 142 -7.69 -3.47 -5.85
N ILE A 143 -7.20 -3.65 -4.62
CA ILE A 143 -5.91 -4.26 -4.29
C ILE A 143 -5.76 -5.63 -4.98
N GLN A 144 -6.79 -6.47 -4.93
CA GLN A 144 -6.78 -7.76 -5.61
C GLN A 144 -6.66 -7.62 -7.13
N SER A 145 -7.28 -6.61 -7.72
CA SER A 145 -7.15 -6.32 -9.15
C SER A 145 -5.74 -5.83 -9.54
N VAL A 146 -5.06 -5.07 -8.67
CA VAL A 146 -3.66 -4.67 -8.89
C VAL A 146 -2.74 -5.88 -8.86
N LYS A 147 -2.97 -6.82 -7.92
CA LYS A 147 -2.22 -8.08 -7.83
C LYS A 147 -2.38 -8.96 -9.08
N GLN A 148 -3.52 -8.88 -9.76
CA GLN A 148 -3.82 -9.64 -10.96
C GLN A 148 -3.34 -8.99 -12.26
N ALA A 149 -2.80 -7.77 -12.19
CA ALA A 149 -2.37 -7.03 -13.36
C ALA A 149 -1.30 -7.80 -14.15
N LEU A 150 -1.48 -7.90 -15.46
CA LEU A 150 -0.66 -8.74 -16.34
C LEU A 150 0.63 -8.05 -16.77
N ASP A 151 0.60 -6.72 -16.94
CA ASP A 151 1.70 -5.93 -17.48
C ASP A 151 1.79 -4.52 -16.86
N GLU A 152 2.84 -3.81 -17.25
CA GLU A 152 3.17 -2.46 -16.76
C GLU A 152 2.12 -1.41 -17.18
N VAL A 153 1.45 -1.61 -18.32
CA VAL A 153 0.39 -0.72 -18.82
C VAL A 153 -0.87 -0.83 -17.94
N GLU A 154 -1.23 -2.05 -17.54
CA GLU A 154 -2.31 -2.28 -16.61
C GLU A 154 -1.98 -1.71 -15.22
N LEU A 155 -0.76 -1.93 -14.71
CA LEU A 155 -0.31 -1.35 -13.43
C LEU A 155 -0.39 0.18 -13.43
N LYS A 156 0.04 0.84 -14.52
CA LYS A 156 -0.11 2.29 -14.73
C LYS A 156 -1.56 2.73 -14.71
N THR A 157 -2.43 1.99 -15.38
CA THR A 157 -3.86 2.28 -15.40
C THR A 157 -4.47 2.16 -14.01
N LYS A 158 -4.07 1.14 -13.23
CA LYS A 158 -4.49 0.98 -11.84
C LYS A 158 -3.97 2.13 -10.97
N TRP A 159 -2.70 2.48 -11.05
CA TRP A 159 -2.14 3.58 -10.25
C TRP A 159 -2.89 4.90 -10.46
N ARG A 160 -3.27 5.20 -11.71
CA ARG A 160 -4.09 6.37 -12.05
C ARG A 160 -5.49 6.39 -11.42
N GLN A 161 -6.01 5.25 -10.98
CA GLN A 161 -7.32 5.14 -10.31
C GLN A 161 -7.23 5.38 -8.79
N VAL A 162 -6.03 5.30 -8.21
CA VAL A 162 -5.82 5.45 -6.75
C VAL A 162 -6.33 6.79 -6.21
N PRO A 163 -6.10 7.95 -6.85
CA PRO A 163 -6.66 9.22 -6.37
C PRO A 163 -8.18 9.18 -6.17
N GLY A 164 -8.93 8.58 -7.12
CA GLY A 164 -10.38 8.45 -7.02
C GLY A 164 -10.84 7.58 -5.85
N ILE A 165 -10.11 6.50 -5.57
CA ILE A 165 -10.38 5.64 -4.41
C ILE A 165 -10.11 6.41 -3.11
N VAL A 166 -9.01 7.16 -3.05
CA VAL A 166 -8.65 7.97 -1.89
C VAL A 166 -9.73 9.02 -1.62
N ASP A 167 -10.17 9.75 -2.64
CA ASP A 167 -11.25 10.74 -2.49
C ASP A 167 -12.53 10.10 -1.94
N GLN A 168 -12.99 8.99 -2.53
CA GLN A 168 -14.18 8.27 -2.06
C GLN A 168 -14.07 7.83 -0.58
N LEU A 169 -12.90 7.37 -0.15
CA LEU A 169 -12.68 6.98 1.25
C LEU A 169 -12.72 8.19 2.19
N ILE A 170 -12.17 9.33 1.78
CA ILE A 170 -12.20 10.58 2.55
C ILE A 170 -13.65 11.07 2.69
N GLN A 171 -14.42 11.10 1.60
CA GLN A 171 -15.84 11.52 1.63
C GLN A 171 -16.70 10.64 2.55
N ARG A 172 -16.29 9.38 2.76
CA ARG A 172 -16.95 8.44 3.69
C ARG A 172 -16.46 8.55 5.14
N GLY A 173 -15.55 9.49 5.43
CA GLY A 173 -15.00 9.69 6.78
C GLY A 173 -14.01 8.60 7.21
N VAL A 174 -13.42 7.84 6.28
CA VAL A 174 -12.39 6.85 6.62
C VAL A 174 -11.15 7.57 7.16
N ARG A 175 -10.61 7.07 8.28
CA ARG A 175 -9.44 7.66 8.93
C ARG A 175 -8.23 7.63 7.99
N ALA A 176 -7.48 8.74 7.96
CA ALA A 176 -6.29 8.89 7.11
C ALA A 176 -5.26 7.75 7.28
N GLU A 177 -5.10 7.25 8.52
CA GLU A 177 -4.29 6.07 8.84
C GLU A 177 -4.59 4.88 7.91
N ILE A 178 -5.87 4.56 7.74
CA ILE A 178 -6.32 3.42 6.94
C ILE A 178 -6.11 3.72 5.45
N ILE A 179 -6.34 4.96 5.03
CA ILE A 179 -6.15 5.38 3.63
C ILE A 179 -4.66 5.28 3.24
N ASN A 180 -3.75 5.74 4.09
CA ASN A 180 -2.31 5.59 3.84
C ASN A 180 -1.89 4.11 3.74
N GLN A 181 -2.45 3.24 4.58
CA GLN A 181 -2.18 1.80 4.49
C GLN A 181 -2.66 1.22 3.16
N ILE A 182 -3.81 1.65 2.65
CA ILE A 182 -4.32 1.25 1.33
C ILE A 182 -3.39 1.74 0.22
N ILE A 183 -3.03 3.03 0.21
CA ILE A 183 -2.11 3.61 -0.78
C ILE A 183 -0.79 2.85 -0.78
N SER A 184 -0.18 2.67 0.40
CA SER A 184 1.11 1.98 0.55
C SER A 184 1.01 0.51 0.13
N THR A 185 -0.10 -0.18 0.41
CA THR A 185 -0.30 -1.57 -0.02
C THR A 185 -0.39 -1.68 -1.54
N ILE A 186 -1.08 -0.73 -2.19
CA ILE A 186 -1.16 -0.70 -3.65
C ILE A 186 0.22 -0.44 -4.26
N ALA A 187 0.97 0.52 -3.71
CA ALA A 187 2.34 0.82 -4.14
C ALA A 187 3.28 -0.38 -3.97
N ASP A 188 3.27 -1.02 -2.80
CA ASP A 188 4.04 -2.24 -2.52
C ASP A 188 3.78 -3.33 -3.57
N ILE A 189 2.50 -3.57 -3.90
CA ILE A 189 2.12 -4.60 -4.87
C ILE A 189 2.64 -4.23 -6.26
N ILE A 190 2.52 -2.96 -6.67
CA ILE A 190 3.05 -2.51 -7.95
C ILE A 190 4.58 -2.72 -8.00
N THR A 191 5.30 -2.27 -6.97
CA THR A 191 6.75 -2.46 -6.85
C THR A 191 7.14 -3.93 -6.92
N LEU A 192 6.44 -4.80 -6.19
CA LEU A 192 6.67 -6.24 -6.23
C LEU A 192 6.45 -6.82 -7.63
N ARG A 193 5.37 -6.45 -8.32
CA ARG A 193 5.09 -6.92 -9.69
C ARG A 193 6.15 -6.46 -10.69
N VAL A 194 6.62 -5.22 -10.57
CA VAL A 194 7.71 -4.70 -11.41
C VAL A 194 9.00 -5.50 -11.16
N ILE A 195 9.36 -5.72 -9.90
CA ILE A 195 10.55 -6.51 -9.54
C ILE A 195 10.47 -7.93 -10.10
N GLU A 196 9.34 -8.62 -9.92
CA GLU A 196 9.12 -9.97 -10.46
C GLU A 196 9.28 -10.01 -11.99
N GLN A 197 8.74 -9.03 -12.70
CA GLN A 197 8.84 -8.94 -14.16
C GLN A 197 10.28 -8.65 -14.62
N VAL A 198 11.01 -7.80 -13.90
CA VAL A 198 12.42 -7.52 -14.19
C VAL A 198 13.27 -8.76 -13.98
N ILE A 199 13.11 -9.48 -12.87
CA ILE A 199 13.83 -10.73 -12.60
C ILE A 199 13.52 -11.78 -13.67
N LYS A 200 12.23 -11.94 -14.03
CA LYS A 200 11.83 -12.88 -15.09
C LYS A 200 12.52 -12.60 -16.43
N LYS A 201 12.81 -11.33 -16.73
CA LYS A 201 13.51 -10.92 -17.97
C LYS A 201 15.03 -11.02 -17.86
N LYS A 202 15.61 -10.67 -16.71
CA LYS A 202 17.07 -10.63 -16.51
C LYS A 202 17.68 -11.99 -16.13
N GLY A 203 16.87 -12.91 -15.61
CA GLY A 203 17.34 -14.16 -15.03
C GLY A 203 17.59 -14.05 -13.52
N GLU A 204 17.97 -15.19 -12.92
CA GLU A 204 18.16 -15.30 -11.48
C GLU A 204 19.28 -14.35 -10.98
N PRO A 205 19.07 -13.64 -9.87
CA PRO A 205 20.11 -12.79 -9.27
C PRO A 205 21.35 -13.59 -8.84
N PRO A 206 22.57 -13.04 -9.00
CA PRO A 206 23.81 -13.75 -8.68
C PRO A 206 24.11 -13.86 -7.17
N ALA A 207 23.25 -13.29 -6.34
CA ALA A 207 23.35 -13.33 -4.88
C ALA A 207 21.97 -13.14 -4.26
N LYS A 208 21.77 -13.64 -3.03
CA LYS A 208 20.61 -13.27 -2.23
C LYS A 208 20.60 -11.75 -2.00
N PHE A 209 19.43 -11.14 -2.07
CA PHE A 209 19.29 -9.71 -1.84
C PHE A 209 17.92 -9.37 -1.26
N VAL A 210 17.81 -8.18 -0.70
CA VAL A 210 16.54 -7.56 -0.32
C VAL A 210 16.44 -6.19 -0.96
N PHE A 211 15.32 -5.95 -1.63
CA PHE A 211 14.88 -4.61 -2.03
C PHE A 211 13.98 -4.06 -0.94
N PHE A 212 14.32 -2.89 -0.43
CA PHE A 212 13.62 -2.27 0.68
C PHE A 212 13.37 -0.79 0.43
N VAL A 213 12.34 -0.28 1.09
CA VAL A 213 11.83 1.09 0.92
C VAL A 213 12.04 1.90 2.18
N LEU A 214 12.15 3.22 2.04
CA LEU A 214 12.54 4.16 3.07
C LEU A 214 11.47 5.22 3.29
N GLY A 215 11.70 6.11 4.26
CA GLY A 215 10.91 7.33 4.40
C GLY A 215 9.41 7.06 4.58
N SER A 216 8.55 7.83 3.90
CA SER A 216 7.09 7.65 4.03
C SER A 216 6.59 6.29 3.54
N GLU A 217 7.25 5.70 2.54
CA GLU A 217 6.90 4.36 2.05
C GLU A 217 7.26 3.28 3.07
N GLY A 218 8.46 3.38 3.66
CA GLY A 218 8.91 2.52 4.76
C GLY A 218 8.03 2.61 6.01
N ARG A 219 7.46 3.79 6.29
CA ARG A 219 6.48 3.99 7.39
C ARG A 219 5.04 3.58 7.06
N LYS A 220 4.74 3.19 5.81
CA LYS A 220 3.36 2.98 5.31
C LYS A 220 2.47 4.23 5.44
N GLU A 221 3.06 5.39 5.17
CA GLU A 221 2.45 6.72 5.28
C GLU A 221 2.48 7.47 3.94
N GLN A 222 2.56 6.71 2.83
CA GLN A 222 2.64 7.27 1.49
C GLN A 222 1.36 8.03 1.12
N THR A 223 1.51 9.07 0.31
CA THR A 223 0.43 9.94 -0.17
C THR A 223 0.38 9.97 -1.69
N LEU A 224 -0.55 10.71 -2.28
CA LEU A 224 -0.72 10.77 -3.74
C LEU A 224 0.41 11.53 -4.46
N LYS A 225 1.11 12.44 -3.76
CA LYS A 225 2.43 12.91 -4.20
C LYS A 225 3.49 11.93 -3.70
N THR A 226 3.93 11.02 -4.57
CA THR A 226 4.96 10.01 -4.24
C THR A 226 6.17 10.11 -5.13
N ASP A 227 7.33 9.95 -4.52
CA ASP A 227 8.61 9.64 -5.14
C ASP A 227 9.04 8.21 -4.78
N GLN A 228 10.13 7.75 -5.38
CA GLN A 228 10.75 6.45 -5.11
C GLN A 228 11.85 6.58 -4.05
N ASP A 229 11.62 6.05 -2.85
CA ASP A 229 12.62 6.01 -1.79
C ASP A 229 12.99 4.55 -1.48
N ASN A 230 14.07 4.03 -2.07
CA ASN A 230 14.43 2.61 -2.00
C ASN A 230 15.93 2.36 -2.02
N ALA A 231 16.32 1.14 -1.64
CA ALA A 231 17.70 0.69 -1.56
C ALA A 231 17.78 -0.85 -1.68
N ILE A 232 19.00 -1.36 -1.89
CA ILE A 232 19.28 -2.80 -1.97
C ILE A 232 20.38 -3.18 -0.98
N ILE A 233 20.14 -4.29 -0.26
CA ILE A 233 21.17 -5.05 0.44
C ILE A 233 21.34 -6.38 -0.27
N TYR A 234 22.56 -6.77 -0.63
CA TYR A 234 22.87 -8.14 -1.06
C TYR A 234 23.81 -8.85 -0.09
N GLU A 235 23.79 -10.18 -0.08
CA GLU A 235 24.71 -10.97 0.73
C GLU A 235 26.17 -10.71 0.31
N ASP A 236 27.09 -10.84 1.27
CA ASP A 236 28.51 -10.71 0.98
C ASP A 236 29.01 -11.86 0.10
N LYS A 237 29.79 -11.52 -0.92
CA LYS A 237 30.43 -12.48 -1.85
C LYS A 237 31.95 -12.35 -1.79
N ALA A 238 32.62 -13.41 -2.26
CA ALA A 238 34.07 -13.43 -2.43
C ALA A 238 34.53 -12.28 -3.33
N ASN A 239 35.77 -11.80 -3.12
CA ASN A 239 36.26 -10.55 -3.72
C ASN A 239 36.16 -10.54 -5.25
N GLU A 240 36.46 -11.67 -5.87
CA GLU A 240 36.42 -11.91 -7.31
C GLU A 240 35.01 -11.79 -7.93
N GLN A 241 33.94 -11.92 -7.12
CA GLN A 241 32.55 -11.81 -7.57
C GLN A 241 31.93 -10.43 -7.26
N ARG A 242 32.57 -9.60 -6.44
CA ARG A 242 31.97 -8.37 -5.90
C ARG A 242 31.56 -7.38 -6.99
N GLU A 243 32.42 -7.16 -7.98
CA GLU A 243 32.15 -6.20 -9.06
C GLU A 243 30.99 -6.66 -9.94
N MET A 244 31.02 -7.92 -10.39
CA MET A 244 29.95 -8.52 -11.18
C MET A 244 28.59 -8.48 -10.47
N VAL A 245 28.56 -8.85 -9.18
CA VAL A 245 27.31 -8.81 -8.38
C VAL A 245 26.80 -7.39 -8.22
N ARG A 246 27.70 -6.43 -7.96
CA ARG A 246 27.34 -5.02 -7.81
C ARG A 246 26.79 -4.45 -9.12
N GLU A 247 27.44 -4.73 -10.24
CA GLU A 247 27.01 -4.28 -11.56
C GLU A 247 25.61 -4.81 -11.89
N TYR A 248 25.36 -6.11 -11.66
CA TYR A 248 24.03 -6.70 -11.83
C TYR A 248 22.97 -5.94 -11.02
N PHE A 249 23.21 -5.68 -9.74
CA PHE A 249 22.21 -5.03 -8.88
C PHE A 249 21.99 -3.55 -9.22
N LEU A 250 23.01 -2.84 -9.71
CA LEU A 250 22.84 -1.46 -10.18
C LEU A 250 21.98 -1.39 -11.44
N ASP A 251 22.24 -2.28 -12.39
CA ASP A 251 21.44 -2.37 -13.63
C ASP A 251 20.01 -2.87 -13.35
N PHE A 252 19.86 -3.85 -12.45
CA PHE A 252 18.56 -4.27 -11.93
C PHE A 252 17.80 -3.11 -11.28
N ALA A 253 18.44 -2.38 -10.35
CA ALA A 253 17.83 -1.26 -9.65
C ALA A 253 17.41 -0.15 -10.61
N LYS A 254 18.28 0.20 -11.57
CA LYS A 254 17.95 1.17 -12.62
C LYS A 254 16.73 0.73 -13.42
N THR A 255 16.70 -0.54 -13.86
CA THR A 255 15.56 -1.07 -14.64
C THR A 255 14.26 -1.01 -13.85
N VAL A 256 14.27 -1.36 -12.56
CA VAL A 256 13.10 -1.26 -11.67
C VAL A 256 12.66 0.20 -11.53
N SER A 257 13.59 1.12 -11.28
CA SER A 257 13.30 2.54 -11.10
C SER A 257 12.69 3.19 -12.33
N ASP A 258 13.21 2.86 -13.52
CA ASP A 258 12.71 3.37 -14.80
C ASP A 258 11.25 2.94 -15.03
N LYS A 259 10.94 1.66 -14.74
CA LYS A 259 9.57 1.11 -14.87
C LYS A 259 8.59 1.70 -13.87
N LEU A 260 9.00 1.88 -12.62
CA LEU A 260 8.18 2.54 -11.61
C LEU A 260 7.88 4.00 -12.00
N ASN A 261 8.86 4.69 -12.58
CA ASN A 261 8.67 6.04 -13.09
C ASN A 261 7.69 6.07 -14.27
N GLU A 262 7.75 5.11 -15.20
CA GLU A 262 6.78 5.00 -16.29
C GLU A 262 5.34 4.76 -15.81
N ILE A 263 5.17 4.01 -14.71
CA ILE A 263 3.88 3.76 -14.06
C ILE A 263 3.33 5.02 -13.36
N GLY A 264 4.20 5.83 -12.77
CA GLY A 264 3.85 7.11 -12.13
C GLY A 264 4.41 7.32 -10.72
N PHE A 265 5.49 6.64 -10.36
CA PHE A 265 6.28 6.89 -9.16
C PHE A 265 7.50 7.74 -9.53
N ASP A 266 7.46 9.03 -9.25
CA ASP A 266 8.51 9.97 -9.68
C ASP A 266 9.89 9.58 -9.13
N TYR A 267 10.96 9.82 -9.89
CA TYR A 267 12.33 9.72 -9.33
C TYR A 267 12.50 10.64 -8.12
N CYS A 268 13.13 10.12 -7.06
CA CYS A 268 13.44 10.90 -5.88
C CYS A 268 14.51 11.96 -6.17
N GLN A 269 14.14 13.22 -5.99
CA GLN A 269 15.04 14.36 -6.16
C GLN A 269 16.14 14.41 -5.09
N GLY A 270 15.93 13.75 -3.94
CA GLY A 270 16.93 13.60 -2.88
C GLY A 270 17.96 12.50 -3.15
N GLY A 271 17.79 11.70 -4.21
CA GLY A 271 18.73 10.66 -4.61
C GLY A 271 18.73 9.41 -3.73
N PHE A 272 17.71 9.19 -2.90
CA PHE A 272 17.53 8.00 -2.04
C PHE A 272 16.94 6.82 -2.82
N MET A 273 17.61 6.41 -3.90
CA MET A 273 17.15 5.33 -4.78
C MET A 273 18.20 4.24 -4.93
N ALA A 274 17.79 2.98 -5.07
CA ALA A 274 18.68 1.85 -5.31
C ALA A 274 19.50 2.02 -6.61
N SER A 275 18.98 2.78 -7.58
CA SER A 275 19.72 3.14 -8.80
C SER A 275 20.91 4.06 -8.55
N ASN A 276 20.97 4.73 -7.39
CA ASN A 276 22.15 5.45 -6.94
C ASN A 276 23.17 4.46 -6.36
N PRO A 277 24.43 4.44 -6.87
CA PRO A 277 25.44 3.50 -6.41
C PRO A 277 25.74 3.52 -4.91
N LYS A 278 25.39 4.60 -4.20
CA LYS A 278 25.52 4.70 -2.73
C LYS A 278 24.58 3.77 -1.97
N TRP A 279 23.45 3.37 -2.56
CA TRP A 279 22.35 2.68 -1.85
C TRP A 279 22.12 1.24 -2.34
N THR A 280 23.09 0.69 -3.07
CA THR A 280 23.06 -0.70 -3.55
C THR A 280 24.39 -1.38 -3.22
N HIS A 281 24.39 -2.11 -2.10
CA HIS A 281 25.61 -2.58 -1.46
C HIS A 281 25.42 -3.86 -0.66
N SER A 282 26.53 -4.52 -0.31
CA SER A 282 26.49 -5.73 0.53
C SER A 282 26.11 -5.42 1.98
N LEU A 283 25.69 -6.44 2.72
CA LEU A 283 25.34 -6.31 4.14
C LEU A 283 26.50 -5.75 4.98
N SER A 284 27.74 -6.24 4.78
CA SER A 284 28.90 -5.71 5.51
C SER A 284 29.14 -4.23 5.23
N HIS A 285 28.95 -3.76 3.99
CA HIS A 285 29.08 -2.35 3.65
C HIS A 285 28.01 -1.49 4.34
N TRP A 286 26.76 -1.97 4.37
CA TRP A 286 25.68 -1.29 5.10
C TRP A 286 25.97 -1.19 6.60
N LYS A 287 26.43 -2.28 7.24
CA LYS A 287 26.84 -2.25 8.66
C LYS A 287 27.96 -1.23 8.91
N ASN A 288 28.95 -1.16 8.01
CA ASN A 288 30.01 -0.15 8.10
C ASN A 288 29.49 1.29 7.97
N ASN A 289 28.55 1.55 7.06
CA ASN A 289 27.93 2.87 6.92
C ASN A 289 27.21 3.29 8.21
N TYR A 290 26.40 2.40 8.78
CA TYR A 290 25.71 2.67 10.05
C TYR A 290 26.68 2.90 11.21
N ALA A 291 27.77 2.13 11.29
CA ALA A 291 28.84 2.36 12.26
C ALA A 291 29.51 3.73 12.10
N SER A 292 29.83 4.13 10.87
CA SER A 292 30.40 5.45 10.60
C SER A 292 29.42 6.56 10.97
N TRP A 293 28.16 6.45 10.55
CA TRP A 293 27.15 7.47 10.83
C TRP A 293 26.90 7.64 12.33
N PHE A 294 26.81 6.53 13.06
CA PHE A 294 26.65 6.56 14.51
C PHE A 294 27.87 7.19 15.19
N LYS A 295 29.09 6.76 14.82
CA LYS A 295 30.34 7.29 15.41
C LYS A 295 30.56 8.77 15.10
N GLU A 296 30.36 9.19 13.86
CA GLU A 296 30.57 10.56 13.42
C GLU A 296 29.52 11.52 14.00
N SER A 297 28.25 11.10 14.00
CA SER A 297 27.13 11.88 14.56
C SER A 297 27.14 13.34 14.09
N SER A 298 27.45 13.60 12.83
CA SER A 298 27.30 14.91 12.18
C SER A 298 25.83 15.14 11.79
N MET A 299 25.43 16.39 11.52
CA MET A 299 24.06 16.68 11.07
C MET A 299 23.65 15.93 9.79
N GLU A 300 24.61 15.71 8.88
CA GLU A 300 24.38 14.94 7.65
C GLU A 300 24.22 13.44 7.94
N THR A 301 25.09 12.87 8.76
CA THR A 301 25.05 11.43 9.06
C THR A 301 23.84 11.04 9.90
N VAL A 302 23.38 11.89 10.83
CA VAL A 302 22.13 11.63 11.57
C VAL A 302 20.89 11.72 10.67
N LEU A 303 20.90 12.58 9.65
CA LEU A 303 19.82 12.63 8.65
C LEU A 303 19.77 11.32 7.85
N SER A 304 20.93 10.86 7.35
CA SER A 304 21.06 9.57 6.66
C SER A 304 20.58 8.43 7.56
N TYR A 305 21.10 8.34 8.79
CA TYR A 305 20.68 7.34 9.77
C TYR A 305 19.16 7.36 9.97
N GLY A 306 18.57 8.54 10.18
CA GLY A 306 17.13 8.69 10.39
C GLY A 306 16.29 8.27 9.17
N THR A 307 16.69 8.66 7.96
CA THR A 307 16.00 8.26 6.73
C THR A 307 16.01 6.75 6.54
N PHE A 308 17.18 6.10 6.74
CA PHE A 308 17.31 4.65 6.59
C PHE A 308 16.77 3.85 7.78
N PHE A 309 16.56 4.46 8.95
CA PHE A 309 15.85 3.82 10.06
C PHE A 309 14.35 3.63 9.78
N ASP A 310 13.76 4.49 8.96
CA ASP A 310 12.37 4.35 8.51
C ASP A 310 12.26 3.38 7.32
N CYS A 311 12.74 2.15 7.49
CA CYS A 311 12.85 1.18 6.40
C CYS A 311 12.05 -0.12 6.62
N ARG A 312 11.58 -0.69 5.51
CA ARG A 312 10.86 -1.98 5.49
C ARG A 312 11.15 -2.74 4.19
N PRO A 313 11.24 -4.09 4.23
CA PRO A 313 11.49 -4.85 3.02
C PRO A 313 10.24 -4.95 2.13
N ILE A 314 10.46 -5.09 0.82
CA ILE A 314 9.42 -5.32 -0.20
C ILE A 314 9.62 -6.67 -0.90
N TYR A 315 10.85 -7.00 -1.29
CA TYR A 315 11.14 -8.21 -2.06
C TYR A 315 12.49 -8.82 -1.69
N GLY A 316 12.61 -10.15 -1.74
CA GLY A 316 13.85 -10.90 -1.57
C GLY A 316 14.04 -11.52 -0.18
N GLU A 317 15.29 -11.66 0.24
CA GLU A 317 15.72 -12.28 1.51
C GLU A 317 15.65 -11.27 2.66
N PHE A 318 14.51 -11.21 3.35
CA PHE A 318 14.24 -10.17 4.35
C PHE A 318 15.18 -10.23 5.56
N SER A 319 15.74 -11.41 5.84
CA SER A 319 16.71 -11.61 6.93
C SER A 319 17.95 -10.71 6.80
N LEU A 320 18.36 -10.32 5.59
CA LEU A 320 19.44 -9.35 5.38
C LEU A 320 19.16 -7.98 6.01
N LEU A 321 17.91 -7.52 5.93
CA LEU A 321 17.51 -6.26 6.56
C LEU A 321 17.32 -6.42 8.07
N ASP A 322 16.83 -7.58 8.51
CA ASP A 322 16.70 -7.90 9.93
C ASP A 322 18.08 -7.94 10.62
N ASP A 323 19.09 -8.53 9.98
CA ASP A 323 20.48 -8.56 10.44
C ASP A 323 21.11 -7.15 10.53
N LEU A 324 20.75 -6.26 9.61
CA LEU A 324 21.17 -4.87 9.67
C LEU A 324 20.50 -4.14 10.85
N LYS A 325 19.20 -4.37 11.08
CA LYS A 325 18.47 -3.79 12.22
C LYS A 325 18.99 -4.32 13.55
N ALA A 326 19.32 -5.61 13.63
CA ALA A 326 19.96 -6.21 14.81
C ALA A 326 21.31 -5.52 15.12
N PHE A 327 22.14 -5.31 14.08
CA PHE A 327 23.40 -4.57 14.23
C PHE A 327 23.18 -3.13 14.71
N MET A 328 22.17 -2.42 14.19
CA MET A 328 21.82 -1.09 14.68
C MET A 328 21.40 -1.12 16.16
N ASP A 329 20.63 -2.12 16.57
CA ASP A 329 20.18 -2.27 17.96
C ASP A 329 21.36 -2.49 18.93
N GLU A 330 22.34 -3.30 18.52
CA GLU A 330 23.60 -3.50 19.26
C GLU A 330 24.35 -2.18 19.47
N GLN A 331 24.36 -1.28 18.48
CA GLN A 331 24.97 0.04 18.63
C GLN A 331 24.19 0.93 19.61
N LEU A 332 22.86 0.87 19.56
CA LEU A 332 21.98 1.67 20.41
C LEU A 332 22.01 1.25 21.89
N HIS A 333 22.55 0.06 22.22
CA HIS A 333 22.88 -0.30 23.61
C HIS A 333 23.95 0.60 24.23
N PHE A 334 24.80 1.24 23.42
CA PHE A 334 25.85 2.15 23.85
C PHE A 334 25.63 3.55 23.25
N PRO A 335 24.56 4.26 23.68
CA PRO A 335 24.12 5.49 23.05
C PRO A 335 25.15 6.62 23.19
N LEU A 336 25.46 7.31 22.08
CA LEU A 336 26.31 8.49 22.10
C LEU A 336 25.47 9.75 22.35
N GLU A 337 25.81 10.56 23.35
CA GLU A 337 25.08 11.80 23.66
C GLU A 337 25.01 12.74 22.44
N ARG A 338 26.13 12.88 21.72
CA ARG A 338 26.22 13.68 20.49
C ARG A 338 25.26 13.19 19.39
N PHE A 339 25.03 11.87 19.28
CA PHE A 339 24.12 11.31 18.29
C PHE A 339 22.70 11.81 18.55
N PHE A 340 22.21 11.63 19.78
CA PHE A 340 20.86 12.04 20.16
C PHE A 340 20.68 13.56 20.19
N TYR A 341 21.72 14.29 20.57
CA TYR A 341 21.74 15.75 20.47
C TYR A 341 21.51 16.20 19.02
N ASN A 342 22.26 15.67 18.05
CA ASN A 342 22.12 16.08 16.64
C ASN A 342 20.83 15.54 16.01
N MET A 343 20.36 14.35 16.39
CA MET A 343 19.04 13.86 16.00
C MET A 343 17.91 14.78 16.52
N ALA A 344 18.07 15.32 17.73
CA ALA A 344 17.15 16.31 18.29
C ALA A 344 17.23 17.64 17.53
N GLN A 345 18.43 18.15 17.22
CA GLN A 345 18.60 19.35 16.39
C GLN A 345 17.95 19.17 15.01
N ASN A 346 18.11 18.02 14.37
CA ASN A 346 17.45 17.69 13.11
C ASN A 346 15.91 17.67 13.25
N SER A 347 15.38 17.23 14.39
CA SER A 347 13.93 17.26 14.66
C SER A 347 13.41 18.69 14.89
N LEU A 348 14.26 19.58 15.44
CA LEU A 348 13.94 20.96 15.78
C LEU A 348 14.16 21.96 14.63
N GLN A 349 14.82 21.55 13.53
CA GLN A 349 15.11 22.43 12.39
C GLN A 349 13.86 22.99 11.68
N TYR A 350 12.70 22.35 11.89
CA TYR A 350 11.45 22.80 11.32
C TYR A 350 10.84 23.86 12.24
N ASP A 351 10.82 25.10 11.77
CA ASP A 351 10.17 26.21 12.46
C ASP A 351 8.76 25.82 12.93
N THR A 352 8.38 26.33 14.10
CA THR A 352 6.99 26.32 14.53
C THR A 352 6.17 26.97 13.42
N GLN A 353 5.18 26.26 12.87
CA GLN A 353 4.31 26.79 11.80
C GLN A 353 3.33 27.87 12.30
N LEU A 354 3.66 28.51 13.41
CA LEU A 354 2.98 29.64 14.01
C LEU A 354 3.88 30.88 13.91
N THR A 355 3.27 32.03 13.60
CA THR A 355 3.89 33.33 13.79
C THR A 355 3.93 33.69 15.28
N TRP A 356 4.65 34.76 15.64
CA TRP A 356 4.65 35.29 17.00
C TRP A 356 3.23 35.63 17.53
N LEU A 357 2.35 36.08 16.63
CA LEU A 357 0.92 36.32 16.91
C LEU A 357 0.06 35.04 16.93
N LYS A 358 0.66 33.85 16.91
CA LYS A 358 -0.03 32.54 16.87
C LYS A 358 -0.95 32.35 15.65
N ASN A 359 -0.68 33.05 14.55
CA ASN A 359 -1.29 32.79 13.26
C ASN A 359 -0.51 31.70 12.51
N ILE A 360 -1.12 31.02 11.55
CA ILE A 360 -0.43 30.05 10.70
C ILE A 360 0.64 30.80 9.89
N LYS A 361 1.89 30.30 9.90
CA LYS A 361 2.97 30.82 9.06
C LYS A 361 2.68 30.47 7.59
N THR A 362 2.65 31.48 6.73
CA THR A 362 2.34 31.33 5.30
C THR A 362 3.47 31.86 4.43
N PHE A 363 3.44 31.47 3.16
CA PHE A 363 4.23 32.07 2.08
C PHE A 363 3.33 32.27 0.86
N LYS A 364 3.79 33.05 -0.12
CA LYS A 364 3.00 33.35 -1.32
C LYS A 364 3.36 32.42 -2.48
N VAL A 365 2.34 31.83 -3.10
CA VAL A 365 2.43 31.14 -4.40
C VAL A 365 1.37 31.75 -5.30
N ASP A 366 1.77 32.28 -6.46
CA ASP A 366 0.86 32.95 -7.40
C ASP A 366 -0.04 34.01 -6.75
N LYS A 367 0.54 34.78 -5.81
CA LYS A 367 -0.12 35.82 -4.99
C LYS A 367 -1.12 35.30 -3.93
N GLU A 368 -1.39 34.00 -3.87
CA GLU A 368 -2.20 33.36 -2.84
C GLU A 368 -1.37 33.01 -1.61
N GLU A 369 -1.94 33.14 -0.41
CA GLU A 369 -1.32 32.68 0.84
C GLU A 369 -1.50 31.17 1.00
N VAL A 370 -0.38 30.47 1.19
CA VAL A 370 -0.35 29.02 1.39
C VAL A 370 0.50 28.66 2.61
N PHE A 371 0.26 27.49 3.19
CA PHE A 371 1.17 26.87 4.17
C PHE A 371 1.58 25.47 3.71
N ASP A 372 2.79 25.03 4.05
CA ASP A 372 3.30 23.71 3.68
C ASP A 372 2.91 22.67 4.74
N ILE A 373 1.95 21.82 4.40
CA ILE A 373 1.43 20.80 5.31
C ILE A 373 2.44 19.66 5.53
N LYS A 374 3.30 19.34 4.54
CA LYS A 374 4.35 18.33 4.72
C LYS A 374 5.37 18.81 5.75
N ARG A 375 5.79 20.08 5.67
CA ARG A 375 6.67 20.71 6.67
C ARG A 375 6.00 20.81 8.04
N ALA A 376 4.70 21.09 8.09
CA ALA A 376 3.96 21.15 9.34
C ALA A 376 3.88 19.80 10.07
N MET A 377 3.84 18.69 9.33
CA MET A 377 3.79 17.34 9.90
C MET A 377 5.16 16.77 10.28
N ALA A 378 6.23 17.24 9.64
CA ALA A 378 7.59 16.73 9.83
C ALA A 378 8.08 16.69 11.29
N PRO A 379 7.79 17.70 12.16
CA PRO A 379 8.17 17.64 13.57
C PRO A 379 7.65 16.41 14.30
N ILE A 380 6.40 15.97 14.05
CA ILE A 380 5.82 14.79 14.71
C ILE A 380 6.56 13.52 14.27
N VAL A 381 6.77 13.36 12.97
CA VAL A 381 7.50 12.21 12.39
C VAL A 381 8.92 12.11 12.96
N ASN A 382 9.66 13.23 12.93
CA ASN A 382 11.04 13.27 13.40
C ASN A 382 11.14 13.05 14.90
N ALA A 383 10.21 13.61 15.69
CA ALA A 383 10.11 13.35 17.12
C ALA A 383 9.88 11.86 17.39
N MET A 384 8.87 11.25 16.77
CA MET A 384 8.59 9.83 16.97
C MET A 384 9.77 8.96 16.57
N ARG A 385 10.50 9.32 15.52
CA ARG A 385 11.76 8.66 15.13
C ARG A 385 12.83 8.78 16.21
N LEU A 386 13.09 9.99 16.70
CA LEU A 386 14.07 10.25 17.76
C LEU A 386 13.75 9.44 19.03
N TYR A 387 12.51 9.51 19.51
CA TYR A 387 12.08 8.77 20.69
C TYR A 387 12.10 7.26 20.46
N ALA A 388 11.73 6.79 19.27
CA ALA A 388 11.82 5.38 18.92
C ALA A 388 13.27 4.88 18.96
N LEU A 389 14.22 5.62 18.38
CA LEU A 389 15.65 5.29 18.46
C LEU A 389 16.16 5.28 19.91
N ALA A 390 15.83 6.33 20.69
CA ALA A 390 16.25 6.44 22.09
C ALA A 390 15.70 5.31 22.97
N ASN A 391 14.61 4.69 22.56
CA ASN A 391 13.97 3.58 23.26
C ASN A 391 14.10 2.26 22.50
N ARG A 392 14.91 2.17 21.43
CA ARG A 392 15.14 0.95 20.65
C ARG A 392 13.84 0.30 20.14
N VAL A 393 12.98 1.11 19.53
CA VAL A 393 11.71 0.70 18.91
C VAL A 393 11.87 0.73 17.39
N PHE A 394 11.94 -0.45 16.76
CA PHE A 394 12.19 -0.60 15.31
C PHE A 394 10.92 -0.63 14.43
N GLU A 395 9.72 -0.49 15.03
CA GLU A 395 8.51 -0.17 14.27
C GLU A 395 8.73 1.15 13.52
N THR A 396 8.24 1.27 12.29
CA THR A 396 8.50 2.43 11.43
C THR A 396 7.35 3.43 11.44
N ASN A 397 6.12 2.96 11.48
CA ASN A 397 4.94 3.82 11.37
C ASN A 397 4.85 4.81 12.55
N THR A 398 4.60 6.09 12.26
CA THR A 398 4.60 7.18 13.25
C THR A 398 3.54 6.97 14.33
N GLY A 399 2.32 6.59 13.94
CA GLY A 399 1.22 6.33 14.87
C GLY A 399 1.47 5.10 15.74
N LYS A 400 1.99 4.02 15.15
CA LYS A 400 2.34 2.80 15.91
C LYS A 400 3.50 3.02 16.86
N ARG A 401 4.54 3.76 16.45
CA ARG A 401 5.65 4.18 17.32
C ARG A 401 5.13 4.92 18.54
N LEU A 402 4.24 5.88 18.32
CA LEU A 402 3.62 6.65 19.40
C LEU A 402 2.90 5.73 20.40
N GLY A 403 2.10 4.77 19.91
CA GLY A 403 1.44 3.76 20.75
C GLY A 403 2.43 2.95 21.61
N ILE A 404 3.47 2.39 21.01
CA ILE A 404 4.51 1.62 21.73
C ILE A 404 5.23 2.50 22.76
N LEU A 405 5.55 3.74 22.41
CA LEU A 405 6.22 4.68 23.31
C LEU A 405 5.31 5.10 24.49
N THR A 406 4.00 5.15 24.29
CA THR A 406 3.01 5.35 25.36
C THR A 406 2.93 4.15 26.30
N GLU A 407 2.90 2.91 25.76
CA GLU A 407 2.95 1.69 26.56
C GLU A 407 4.21 1.63 27.44
N ARG A 408 5.34 2.12 26.90
CA ARG A 408 6.62 2.28 27.62
C ARG A 408 6.70 3.51 28.52
N LYS A 409 5.61 4.26 28.69
CA LYS A 409 5.50 5.46 29.55
C LYS A 409 6.42 6.63 29.15
N VAL A 410 6.92 6.67 27.91
CA VAL A 410 7.70 7.79 27.35
C VAL A 410 6.78 8.99 27.07
N PHE A 411 5.54 8.71 26.69
CA PHE A 411 4.48 9.69 26.49
C PHE A 411 3.32 9.42 27.44
N LYS A 412 2.71 10.49 27.96
CA LYS A 412 1.48 10.37 28.75
C LYS A 412 0.31 9.99 27.83
N PRO A 413 -0.69 9.21 28.29
CA PRO A 413 -1.83 8.81 27.44
C PRO A 413 -2.55 9.98 26.76
N LYS A 414 -2.80 11.07 27.50
CA LYS A 414 -3.44 12.29 26.95
C LYS A 414 -2.59 12.93 25.84
N GLU A 415 -1.30 13.12 26.10
CA GLU A 415 -0.33 13.67 25.14
C GLU A 415 -0.27 12.82 23.86
N SER A 416 -0.28 11.49 24.01
CA SER A 416 -0.34 10.57 22.88
C SER A 416 -1.59 10.73 22.04
N VAL A 417 -2.76 10.87 22.66
CA VAL A 417 -4.02 11.04 21.92
C VAL A 417 -4.00 12.37 21.14
N GLU A 418 -3.54 13.46 21.75
CA GLU A 418 -3.42 14.76 21.09
C GLU A 418 -2.48 14.72 19.89
N LEU A 419 -1.31 14.08 20.03
CA LEU A 419 -0.33 13.91 18.95
C LEU A 419 -0.85 13.03 17.81
N PHE A 420 -1.52 11.92 18.15
CA PHE A 420 -2.13 11.03 17.17
C PHE A 420 -3.21 11.76 16.36
N GLN A 421 -4.12 12.47 17.03
CA GLN A 421 -5.17 13.24 16.39
C GLN A 421 -4.59 14.36 15.52
N ALA A 422 -3.59 15.09 16.02
CA ALA A 422 -2.88 16.11 15.27
C ALA A 422 -2.27 15.58 13.97
N TYR A 423 -1.54 14.46 14.05
CA TYR A 423 -0.88 13.87 12.89
C TYR A 423 -1.88 13.42 11.83
N TYR A 424 -2.91 12.64 12.22
CA TYR A 424 -3.85 12.08 11.27
C TYR A 424 -4.89 13.09 10.77
N TYR A 425 -5.15 14.18 11.50
CA TYR A 425 -5.93 15.29 10.99
C TYR A 425 -5.18 16.01 9.85
N LEU A 426 -3.91 16.37 10.06
CA LEU A 426 -3.10 16.99 9.00
C LEU A 426 -2.91 16.04 7.82
N MET A 427 -2.73 14.74 8.07
CA MET A 427 -2.63 13.74 7.00
C MET A 427 -3.92 13.64 6.19
N GLY A 428 -5.08 13.62 6.85
CA GLY A 428 -6.38 13.59 6.18
C GLY A 428 -6.58 14.82 5.29
N LEU A 429 -6.30 16.01 5.81
CA LEU A 429 -6.36 17.26 5.06
C LEU A 429 -5.39 17.25 3.87
N ARG A 430 -4.17 16.72 4.04
CA ARG A 430 -3.19 16.58 2.96
C ARG A 430 -3.69 15.67 1.85
N LEU A 431 -4.23 14.50 2.21
CA LEU A 431 -4.78 13.55 1.24
C LEU A 431 -5.99 14.12 0.51
N GLU A 432 -6.89 14.82 1.22
CA GLU A 432 -8.07 15.48 0.64
C GLU A 432 -7.67 16.48 -0.43
N LYS A 433 -6.73 17.39 -0.10
CA LYS A 433 -6.29 18.42 -1.06
C LYS A 433 -5.53 17.82 -2.25
N GLN A 434 -4.74 16.78 -2.03
CA GLN A 434 -4.05 16.10 -3.12
C GLN A 434 -5.01 15.35 -4.05
N ALA A 435 -6.00 14.64 -3.50
CA ALA A 435 -6.98 13.92 -4.30
C ALA A 435 -7.85 14.90 -5.10
N GLY A 436 -8.33 15.97 -4.46
CA GLY A 436 -9.12 17.01 -5.11
C GLY A 436 -8.36 17.71 -6.25
N ALA A 437 -7.07 18.03 -6.06
CA ALA A 437 -6.26 18.63 -7.12
C ALA A 437 -6.12 17.74 -8.35
N ILE A 438 -5.96 16.42 -8.16
CA ILE A 438 -5.83 15.47 -9.26
C ILE A 438 -7.17 15.27 -9.98
N ILE A 439 -8.26 15.06 -9.22
CA ILE A 439 -9.55 14.67 -9.79
C ILE A 439 -10.30 15.87 -10.39
N ASN A 440 -10.29 17.01 -9.71
CA ASN A 440 -11.15 18.14 -10.07
C ASN A 440 -10.42 19.18 -10.91
N GLU A 441 -9.11 19.33 -10.72
CA GLU A 441 -8.32 20.38 -11.37
C GLU A 441 -7.34 19.83 -12.43
N ASN A 442 -7.24 18.50 -12.57
CA ASN A 442 -6.26 17.81 -13.41
C ASN A 442 -4.81 18.29 -13.14
N ASN A 443 -4.54 18.67 -11.89
CA ASN A 443 -3.28 19.23 -11.43
C ASN A 443 -2.42 18.17 -10.74
N LYS A 444 -1.10 18.38 -10.73
CA LYS A 444 -0.20 17.55 -9.92
C LYS A 444 -0.45 17.79 -8.42
N PRO A 445 -0.35 16.76 -7.57
CA PRO A 445 -0.52 16.94 -6.13
C PRO A 445 0.61 17.78 -5.53
N LEU A 446 0.24 18.67 -4.61
CA LEU A 446 1.15 19.61 -3.95
C LEU A 446 1.26 19.30 -2.45
N ASN A 447 2.26 19.90 -1.79
CA ASN A 447 2.49 19.77 -0.34
C ASN A 447 2.08 21.04 0.42
N TYR A 448 1.51 22.04 -0.26
CA TYR A 448 1.00 23.25 0.36
C TYR A 448 -0.49 23.41 0.11
N ILE A 449 -1.16 24.09 1.02
CA ILE A 449 -2.61 24.31 1.01
C ILE A 449 -2.87 25.81 1.05
N LYS A 450 -3.76 26.28 0.17
CA LYS A 450 -4.23 27.67 0.16
C LYS A 450 -5.07 27.94 1.39
N ILE A 451 -4.80 29.03 2.10
CA ILE A 451 -5.56 29.43 3.29
C ILE A 451 -7.03 29.70 2.92
N SER A 452 -7.28 30.26 1.74
CA SER A 452 -8.61 30.52 1.19
C SER A 452 -9.48 29.26 0.99
N GLN A 453 -8.87 28.07 0.92
CA GLN A 453 -9.57 26.79 0.78
C GLN A 453 -9.92 26.13 2.12
N LEU A 454 -9.57 26.75 3.25
CA LEU A 454 -9.83 26.22 4.58
C LEU A 454 -11.04 26.90 5.22
N THR A 455 -11.89 26.10 5.83
CA THR A 455 -12.97 26.61 6.70
C THR A 455 -12.40 27.20 7.99
N GLN A 456 -13.19 28.06 8.66
CA GLN A 456 -12.79 28.61 9.96
C GLN A 456 -12.56 27.54 11.02
N VAL A 457 -13.38 26.48 11.03
CA VAL A 457 -13.19 25.32 11.92
C VAL A 457 -11.83 24.67 11.65
N GLN A 458 -11.48 24.45 10.37
CA GLN A 458 -10.19 23.87 10.03
C GLN A 458 -9.02 24.77 10.45
N LEU A 459 -9.13 26.08 10.26
CA LEU A 459 -8.11 27.05 10.67
C LEU A 459 -7.86 27.03 12.18
N VAL A 460 -8.92 27.02 12.99
CA VAL A 460 -8.82 26.93 14.46
C VAL A 460 -8.17 25.61 14.87
N THR A 461 -8.63 24.48 14.31
CA THR A 461 -8.05 23.16 14.59
C THR A 461 -6.56 23.10 14.24
N ILE A 462 -6.15 23.62 13.08
CA ILE A 462 -4.74 23.65 12.67
C ILE A 462 -3.89 24.49 13.65
N ARG A 463 -4.40 25.64 14.12
CA ARG A 463 -3.70 26.45 15.11
C ARG A 463 -3.50 25.70 16.43
N GLU A 464 -4.51 24.98 16.91
CA GLU A 464 -4.37 24.15 18.13
C GLU A 464 -3.36 23.02 17.91
N ILE A 465 -3.41 22.34 16.75
CA ILE A 465 -2.43 21.31 16.40
C ILE A 465 -1.00 21.86 16.43
N PHE A 466 -0.77 23.07 15.91
CA PHE A 466 0.57 23.66 15.93
C PHE A 466 1.05 24.01 17.34
N LYS A 467 0.14 24.27 18.30
CA LYS A 467 0.52 24.39 19.72
C LYS A 467 0.98 23.05 20.28
N VAL A 468 0.25 21.96 19.99
CA VAL A 468 0.66 20.59 20.39
C VAL A 468 2.05 20.27 19.83
N ILE A 469 2.30 20.59 18.57
CA ILE A 469 3.62 20.39 17.94
C ILE A 469 4.72 21.22 18.62
N ARG A 470 4.44 22.49 18.93
CA ARG A 470 5.39 23.35 19.63
C ARG A 470 5.73 22.78 21.02
N ASP A 471 4.73 22.30 21.75
CA ASP A 471 4.93 21.73 23.08
C ASP A 471 5.74 20.41 23.01
N LEU A 472 5.55 19.60 21.95
CA LEU A 472 6.41 18.45 21.63
C LEU A 472 7.87 18.87 21.34
N GLN A 473 8.07 19.94 20.56
CA GLN A 473 9.41 20.46 20.27
C GLN A 473 10.10 20.97 21.56
N LEU A 474 9.37 21.63 22.45
CA LEU A 474 9.89 22.04 23.75
C LEU A 474 10.33 20.83 24.59
N LYS A 475 9.53 19.75 24.62
CA LYS A 475 9.89 18.50 25.30
C LYS A 475 11.20 17.91 24.76
N ILE A 476 11.40 17.90 23.43
CA ILE A 476 12.65 17.46 22.80
C ILE A 476 13.84 18.33 23.24
N LYS A 477 13.68 19.65 23.22
CA LYS A 477 14.72 20.60 23.61
C LYS A 477 15.19 20.36 25.06
N ILE A 478 14.24 20.22 25.98
CA ILE A 478 14.51 19.94 27.40
C ILE A 478 15.23 18.60 27.56
N GLN A 479 14.75 17.54 26.90
CA GLN A 479 15.25 16.19 27.14
C GLN A 479 16.59 15.89 26.45
N PHE A 480 16.82 16.39 25.24
CA PHE A 480 17.94 15.96 24.40
C PHE A 480 18.98 17.04 24.13
N THR A 481 18.64 18.33 24.24
CA THR A 481 19.60 19.42 23.96
C THR A 481 20.09 20.13 25.21
N LYS A 482 19.49 19.88 26.38
CA LYS A 482 19.79 20.57 27.66
C LYS A 482 19.76 22.09 27.54
N SER A 483 19.07 22.63 26.54
CA SER A 483 18.98 24.07 26.26
C SER A 483 17.60 24.55 26.72
N PHE A 484 17.55 25.53 27.61
CA PHE A 484 16.31 26.18 28.02
C PHE A 484 15.85 27.19 26.97
#